data_AF-A0A432SWA6-F1
#
_entry.id   AF-A0A432SWA6-F1
#
_cell.length_a   1.000
_cell.length_b   1.000
_cell.length_c   1.000
_cell.angle_alpha   90.00
_cell.angle_beta   90.00
_cell.angle_gamma   90.00
#
_symmetry.space_group_name_H-M   'P 1'
#
loop_
_entity.id
_entity.type
_entity.pdbx_description
1 polymer ?
#
loop_
_entity_poly.entity_id
_entity_poly.type
_entity_poly.pdbx_seq_one_letter_code
_entity_poly.pdbx_strand_id
1 'polypeptide(L)'
;MNKIWLHFTTFDITRGLILSVCSAMFIYLNYWHFSFPLIDTIFAILTLYFLLLSNQRVWFFFGAFMAILWFYWIGLSLEHYGYGWGLPVGIFLVSLGYGILFYIFAYISNFLSDKTSLPSLLFKALFLLGFSYIHPFGFDWFKPELMFVESYIGIQKWQFAIVLFALILSIWKK
;
A
#
# COMPACT_ATOMS: atom_id res chain seq x y z
N MET A 1 19.04 -3.18 31.47
CA MET A 1 18.05 -2.84 30.42
C MET A 1 18.33 -3.68 29.18
N ASN A 2 17.42 -4.58 28.80
CA ASN A 2 17.63 -5.57 27.73
C ASN A 2 17.75 -4.91 26.34
N LYS A 3 18.85 -5.21 25.63
CA LYS A 3 19.17 -4.75 24.26
C LYS A 3 18.13 -5.13 23.19
N ILE A 4 17.18 -6.00 23.51
CA ILE A 4 16.13 -6.48 22.60
C ILE A 4 15.17 -5.34 22.19
N TRP A 5 14.89 -4.39 23.09
CA TRP A 5 14.00 -3.25 22.80
C TRP A 5 14.57 -2.24 21.80
N LEU A 6 15.91 -2.19 21.63
CA LEU A 6 16.56 -1.37 20.60
C LEU A 6 16.35 -1.90 19.18
N HIS A 7 15.91 -3.15 19.03
CA HIS A 7 15.60 -3.77 17.75
C HIS A 7 14.10 -3.89 17.50
N PHE A 8 13.25 -3.48 18.45
CA PHE A 8 11.80 -3.66 18.33
C PHE A 8 11.16 -2.62 17.41
N THR A 9 10.91 -3.13 16.21
CA THR A 9 10.07 -2.73 15.07
C THR A 9 8.64 -2.30 15.37
N THR A 10 8.21 -2.08 16.62
CA THR A 10 6.80 -1.72 16.92
C THR A 10 6.37 -0.43 16.24
N PHE A 11 7.28 0.55 16.13
CA PHE A 11 7.04 1.78 15.38
C PHE A 11 6.86 1.53 13.87
N ASP A 12 7.65 0.63 13.28
CA ASP A 12 7.51 0.28 11.86
C ASP A 12 6.19 -0.48 11.60
N ILE A 13 5.81 -1.39 12.51
CA ILE A 13 4.57 -2.17 12.45
C ILE A 13 3.36 -1.24 12.56
N THR A 14 3.34 -0.39 13.59
CA THR A 14 2.22 0.55 13.83
C THR A 14 2.08 1.55 12.69
N ARG A 15 3.19 2.06 12.13
CA ARG A 15 3.15 2.89 10.93
C ARG A 15 2.57 2.13 9.73
N GLY A 16 3.04 0.91 9.47
CA GLY A 16 2.51 0.09 8.38
C GLY A 16 1.00 -0.14 8.52
N LEU A 17 0.55 -0.47 9.74
CA LEU A 17 -0.86 -0.65 10.07
C LEU A 17 -1.69 0.62 9.84
N ILE A 18 -1.26 1.76 10.40
CA ILE A 18 -1.97 3.04 10.22
C ILE A 18 -2.09 3.39 8.75
N LEU A 19 -0.99 3.27 7.98
CA LEU A 19 -1.02 3.55 6.54
C LEU A 19 -1.95 2.60 5.79
N SER A 20 -1.99 1.32 6.14
CA SER A 20 -2.91 0.37 5.51
C SER A 20 -4.38 0.63 5.83
N VAL A 21 -4.67 1.08 7.05
CA VAL A 21 -6.03 1.48 7.45
C VAL A 21 -6.44 2.72 6.67
N CYS A 22 -5.57 3.73 6.61
CA CYS A 22 -5.81 4.94 5.81
C CYS A 22 -5.99 4.62 4.31
N SER A 23 -5.21 3.68 3.76
CA SER A 23 -5.33 3.29 2.35
C SER A 23 -6.64 2.58 2.04
N ALA A 24 -7.21 1.86 3.01
CA ALA A 24 -8.48 1.15 2.86
C ALA A 24 -9.72 1.98 3.21
N MET A 25 -9.55 3.22 3.70
CA MET A 25 -10.67 4.05 4.17
C MET A 25 -11.76 4.23 3.11
N PHE A 26 -11.40 4.42 1.83
CA PHE A 26 -12.39 4.59 0.76
C PHE A 26 -13.35 3.39 0.63
N ILE A 27 -12.87 2.16 0.88
CA ILE A 27 -13.70 0.93 0.82
C ILE A 27 -14.71 0.96 1.95
N TYR A 28 -14.23 1.17 3.18
CA TYR A 28 -15.06 1.05 4.36
C TYR A 28 -15.97 2.27 4.53
N LEU A 29 -15.48 3.49 4.34
CA LEU A 29 -16.33 4.69 4.41
C LEU A 29 -17.48 4.63 3.39
N ASN A 30 -17.21 4.14 2.17
CA ASN A 30 -18.27 3.91 1.18
C ASN A 30 -19.27 2.84 1.68
N TYR A 31 -18.78 1.70 2.18
CA TYR A 31 -19.64 0.61 2.68
C TYR A 31 -20.62 1.07 3.78
N TRP A 32 -20.19 1.98 4.67
CA TRP A 32 -21.03 2.53 5.74
C TRP A 32 -21.79 3.82 5.34
N HIS A 33 -21.76 4.22 4.06
CA HIS A 33 -22.37 5.44 3.53
C HIS A 33 -21.86 6.74 4.19
N PHE A 34 -20.61 6.76 4.65
CA PHE A 34 -19.92 7.92 5.21
C PHE A 34 -18.79 8.44 4.31
N SER A 35 -18.81 8.09 3.02
CA SER A 35 -17.82 8.60 2.07
C SER A 35 -18.07 10.08 1.78
N PHE A 36 -17.02 10.87 2.03
CA PHE A 36 -16.97 12.28 1.69
C PHE A 36 -15.72 12.51 0.84
N PRO A 37 -15.83 13.13 -0.36
CA PRO A 37 -14.70 13.22 -1.27
C PRO A 37 -13.47 13.91 -0.68
N LEU A 38 -13.67 14.88 0.22
CA LEU A 38 -12.57 15.55 0.92
C LEU A 38 -11.79 14.58 1.82
N ILE A 39 -12.50 13.74 2.57
CA ILE A 39 -11.90 12.82 3.54
C ILE A 39 -11.11 11.74 2.79
N ASP A 40 -11.71 11.15 1.75
CA ASP A 40 -11.06 10.13 0.92
C ASP A 40 -9.82 10.70 0.20
N THR A 41 -9.91 11.93 -0.32
CA THR A 41 -8.75 12.62 -0.93
C THR A 41 -7.62 12.79 0.08
N ILE A 42 -7.91 13.24 1.30
CA ILE A 42 -6.91 13.47 2.35
C ILE A 42 -6.24 12.15 2.74
N PHE A 43 -7.01 11.09 3.03
CA PHE A 43 -6.45 9.81 3.44
C PHE A 43 -5.60 9.16 2.34
N ALA A 44 -6.02 9.24 1.09
CA ALA A 44 -5.25 8.74 -0.04
C ALA A 44 -3.91 9.49 -0.20
N ILE A 45 -3.93 10.83 -0.19
CA ILE A 45 -2.70 11.64 -0.28
C ILE A 45 -1.77 11.38 0.89
N LEU A 46 -2.29 11.36 2.13
CA LEU A 46 -1.48 11.11 3.33
C LEU A 46 -0.86 9.72 3.30
N THR A 47 -1.61 8.71 2.88
CA THR A 47 -1.10 7.33 2.72
C THR A 47 0.10 7.33 1.78
N LEU A 48 -0.04 7.88 0.57
CA LEU A 48 1.03 7.89 -0.43
C LEU A 48 2.24 8.70 0.04
N TYR A 49 2.02 9.89 0.61
CA TYR A 49 3.07 10.76 1.10
C TYR A 49 3.93 10.07 2.17
N PHE A 50 3.30 9.53 3.21
CA PHE A 50 4.02 8.87 4.29
C PHE A 50 4.61 7.52 3.87
N LEU A 51 3.95 6.79 2.96
CA LEU A 51 4.49 5.54 2.43
C LEU A 51 5.78 5.79 1.64
N LEU A 52 5.83 6.81 0.77
CA LEU A 52 7.03 7.16 0.01
C LEU A 52 8.23 7.51 0.91
N LEU A 53 7.98 8.20 2.03
CA LEU A 53 8.98 8.55 3.05
C LEU A 53 9.46 7.37 3.92
N SER A 54 8.71 6.27 3.91
CA SER A 54 8.92 5.18 4.87
C SER A 54 10.02 4.20 4.44
N ASN A 55 10.58 3.49 5.42
CA ASN A 55 11.60 2.46 5.18
C ASN A 55 10.99 1.16 4.59
N GLN A 56 11.85 0.23 4.16
CA GLN A 56 11.42 -1.05 3.57
C GLN A 56 10.63 -1.95 4.53
N ARG A 57 10.82 -1.84 5.85
CA ARG A 57 10.07 -2.62 6.85
C ARG A 57 8.63 -2.12 6.97
N VAL A 58 8.43 -0.80 6.96
CA VAL A 58 7.09 -0.21 6.92
C VAL A 58 6.37 -0.60 5.64
N TRP A 59 7.06 -0.65 4.49
CA TRP A 59 6.49 -1.16 3.24
C TRP A 59 6.04 -2.62 3.36
N PHE A 60 6.82 -3.48 4.01
CA PHE A 60 6.42 -4.86 4.31
C PHE A 60 5.11 -4.91 5.12
N PHE A 61 5.07 -4.21 6.26
CA PHE A 61 3.89 -4.24 7.12
C PHE A 61 2.68 -3.56 6.47
N PHE A 62 2.90 -2.47 5.73
CA PHE A 62 1.86 -1.84 4.92
C PHE A 62 1.27 -2.84 3.92
N GLY A 63 2.10 -3.51 3.12
CA GLY A 63 1.63 -4.49 2.14
C GLY A 63 0.88 -5.65 2.79
N ALA A 64 1.38 -6.14 3.93
CA ALA A 64 0.75 -7.23 4.67
C ALA A 64 -0.64 -6.86 5.21
N PHE A 65 -0.77 -5.73 5.89
CA PHE A 65 -2.06 -5.29 6.44
C PHE A 65 -3.02 -4.77 5.36
N MET A 66 -2.49 -4.08 4.34
CA MET A 66 -3.28 -3.63 3.19
C MET A 66 -3.94 -4.82 2.51
N ALA A 67 -3.21 -5.91 2.31
CA ALA A 67 -3.76 -7.10 1.69
C ALA A 67 -4.86 -7.76 2.53
N ILE A 68 -4.77 -7.72 3.86
CA ILE A 68 -5.87 -8.16 4.72
C ILE A 68 -7.09 -7.26 4.49
N LEU A 69 -6.92 -5.94 4.48
CA LEU A 69 -8.04 -4.99 4.38
C LEU A 69 -8.67 -4.92 2.98
N TRP A 70 -7.87 -5.03 1.92
CA TRP A 70 -8.34 -4.94 0.53
C TRP A 70 -8.77 -6.29 -0.04
N PHE A 71 -8.13 -7.39 0.37
CA PHE A 71 -8.29 -8.72 -0.24
C PHE A 71 -8.85 -9.78 0.71
N TYR A 72 -9.45 -9.40 1.85
CA TYR A 72 -10.13 -10.35 2.74
C TYR A 72 -11.18 -11.20 2.01
N TRP A 73 -11.80 -10.65 0.96
CA TRP A 73 -12.79 -11.34 0.14
C TRP A 73 -12.23 -12.60 -0.55
N ILE A 74 -10.91 -12.69 -0.80
CA ILE A 74 -10.27 -13.91 -1.32
C ILE A 74 -10.41 -15.05 -0.31
N GLY A 75 -10.17 -14.79 0.98
CA GLY A 75 -10.35 -15.78 2.04
C GLY A 75 -11.81 -16.18 2.22
N LEU A 76 -12.72 -15.20 2.19
CA LEU A 76 -14.18 -15.45 2.22
C LEU A 76 -14.67 -16.30 1.06
N SER A 77 -14.03 -16.22 -0.11
CA SER A 77 -14.41 -17.06 -1.25
C SER A 77 -14.27 -18.55 -0.93
N LEU A 78 -13.25 -18.95 -0.15
CA LEU A 78 -13.02 -20.35 0.23
C LEU A 78 -14.12 -20.90 1.12
N GLU A 79 -14.70 -20.06 1.98
CA GLU A 79 -15.84 -20.43 2.81
C GLU A 79 -17.07 -20.77 1.96
N HIS A 80 -17.33 -20.02 0.90
CA HIS A 80 -18.44 -20.27 -0.02
C HIS A 80 -18.30 -21.61 -0.77
N TYR A 81 -17.07 -22.12 -0.92
CA TYR A 81 -16.79 -23.44 -1.51
C TYR A 81 -16.75 -24.58 -0.47
N GLY A 82 -17.10 -24.32 0.80
CA GLY A 82 -17.07 -25.32 1.87
C GLY A 82 -15.71 -25.51 2.53
N TYR A 83 -14.71 -24.68 2.21
CA TYR A 83 -13.37 -24.71 2.79
C TYR A 83 -13.20 -23.62 3.86
N GLY A 84 -14.10 -23.56 4.85
CA GLY A 84 -14.05 -22.55 5.92
C GLY A 84 -12.75 -22.55 6.72
N TRP A 85 -12.11 -23.72 6.90
CA TRP A 85 -10.78 -23.83 7.52
C TRP A 85 -9.67 -23.14 6.71
N GLY A 86 -9.88 -22.99 5.39
CA GLY A 86 -8.97 -22.34 4.46
C GLY A 86 -9.00 -20.81 4.57
N LEU A 87 -9.99 -20.22 5.22
CA LEU A 87 -10.11 -18.77 5.39
C LEU A 87 -8.89 -18.14 6.07
N PRO A 88 -8.48 -18.55 7.31
CA PRO A 88 -7.31 -17.97 7.96
C PRO A 88 -6.02 -18.23 7.19
N VAL A 89 -5.90 -19.39 6.54
CA VAL A 89 -4.72 -19.74 5.72
C VAL A 89 -4.64 -18.87 4.48
N GLY A 90 -5.74 -18.67 3.77
CA GLY A 90 -5.82 -17.84 2.57
C GLY A 90 -5.49 -16.38 2.86
N ILE A 91 -6.09 -15.81 3.92
CA ILE A 91 -5.80 -14.44 4.35
C ILE A 91 -4.31 -14.30 4.73
N PHE A 92 -3.77 -15.26 5.47
CA PHE A 92 -2.36 -15.23 5.87
C PHE A 92 -1.41 -15.31 4.66
N LEU A 93 -1.67 -16.20 3.70
CA LEU A 93 -0.83 -16.34 2.50
C LEU A 93 -0.89 -15.09 1.62
N VAL A 94 -2.07 -14.52 1.40
CA VAL A 94 -2.23 -13.28 0.62
C VAL A 94 -1.54 -12.12 1.33
N SER A 95 -1.73 -11.99 2.65
CA SER A 95 -1.07 -10.98 3.47
C SER A 95 0.45 -11.08 3.38
N LEU A 96 1.01 -12.27 3.59
CA LEU A 96 2.45 -12.49 3.52
C LEU A 96 3.00 -12.24 2.11
N GLY A 97 2.28 -12.69 1.07
CA GLY A 97 2.65 -12.48 -0.33
C GLY A 97 2.80 -11.00 -0.67
N TYR A 98 1.81 -10.18 -0.33
CA TYR A 98 1.88 -8.74 -0.54
C TYR A 98 2.89 -8.04 0.36
N GLY A 99 3.06 -8.48 1.62
CA GLY A 99 4.10 -7.96 2.50
C GLY A 99 5.49 -8.15 1.89
N ILE A 100 5.81 -9.36 1.44
CA ILE A 100 7.10 -9.67 0.78
C ILE A 100 7.26 -8.86 -0.51
N LEU A 101 6.21 -8.77 -1.32
CA LEU A 101 6.24 -8.03 -2.59
C LEU A 101 6.55 -6.55 -2.38
N PHE A 102 5.87 -5.89 -1.43
CA PHE A 102 6.13 -4.49 -1.11
C PHE A 102 7.53 -4.29 -0.49
N TYR A 103 8.00 -5.23 0.33
CA TYR A 103 9.37 -5.21 0.83
C TYR A 103 10.39 -5.24 -0.30
N ILE A 104 10.22 -6.16 -1.25
CA ILE A 104 11.11 -6.31 -2.42
C ILE A 104 11.14 -5.01 -3.22
N PHE A 105 9.99 -4.38 -3.49
CA PHE A 105 9.97 -3.11 -4.20
C PHE A 105 10.70 -1.99 -3.47
N ALA A 106 10.49 -1.87 -2.15
CA ALA A 106 11.19 -0.86 -1.36
C ALA A 106 12.70 -1.14 -1.30
N TYR A 107 13.09 -2.41 -1.18
CA TYR A 107 14.48 -2.84 -1.18
C TYR A 107 15.16 -2.53 -2.52
N ILE A 108 14.55 -2.92 -3.64
CA ILE A 108 15.03 -2.64 -5.00
C ILE A 108 15.14 -1.12 -5.21
N SER A 109 14.14 -0.34 -4.75
CA SER A 109 14.17 1.12 -4.85
C SER A 109 15.36 1.76 -4.15
N ASN A 110 15.71 1.26 -2.95
CA ASN A 110 16.88 1.73 -2.21
C ASN A 110 18.17 1.31 -2.91
N PHE A 111 18.26 0.05 -3.36
CA PHE A 111 19.42 -0.46 -4.09
C PHE A 111 19.69 0.32 -5.40
N LEU A 112 18.66 0.66 -6.16
CA LEU A 112 18.79 1.50 -7.36
C LEU A 112 19.19 2.93 -7.01
N SER A 113 18.69 3.48 -5.90
CA SER A 113 19.06 4.82 -5.42
C SER A 113 20.56 4.92 -5.16
N ASP A 114 21.13 3.94 -4.46
CA ASP A 114 22.55 3.88 -4.14
C ASP A 114 23.42 3.79 -5.41
N LYS A 115 22.91 3.16 -6.48
CA LYS A 115 23.64 2.96 -7.74
C LYS A 115 23.53 4.13 -8.74
N THR A 116 22.43 4.88 -8.72
CA THR A 116 22.09 5.82 -9.81
C THR A 116 22.10 7.30 -9.41
N SER A 117 22.46 7.63 -8.16
CA SER A 117 22.38 8.99 -7.58
C SER A 117 20.98 9.62 -7.59
N LEU A 118 19.97 8.90 -8.09
CA LEU A 118 18.56 9.29 -8.04
C LEU A 118 17.98 8.91 -6.67
N PRO A 119 17.07 9.71 -6.10
CA PRO A 119 16.51 9.43 -4.78
C PRO A 119 15.53 8.24 -4.83
N SER A 120 15.55 7.39 -3.79
CA SER A 120 14.72 6.16 -3.69
C SER A 120 13.22 6.40 -3.84
N LEU A 121 12.75 7.60 -3.48
CA LEU A 121 11.36 8.06 -3.65
C LEU A 121 10.89 8.01 -5.12
N LEU A 122 11.76 8.28 -6.09
CA LEU A 122 11.41 8.16 -7.52
C LEU A 122 11.09 6.71 -7.87
N PHE A 123 11.95 5.78 -7.47
CA PHE A 123 11.77 4.36 -7.76
C PHE A 123 10.53 3.81 -7.06
N LYS A 124 10.27 4.17 -5.79
CA LYS A 124 9.05 3.77 -5.08
C LYS A 124 7.79 4.26 -5.77
N ALA A 125 7.76 5.51 -6.22
CA ALA A 125 6.64 6.07 -6.97
C ALA A 125 6.46 5.36 -8.32
N LEU A 126 7.55 5.08 -9.03
CA LEU A 126 7.51 4.30 -10.27
C LEU A 126 6.99 2.88 -10.05
N PHE A 127 7.34 2.23 -8.93
CA PHE A 127 6.78 0.92 -8.58
C PHE A 127 5.27 1.02 -8.33
N LEU A 128 4.80 2.00 -7.56
CA LEU A 128 3.36 2.20 -7.33
C LEU A 128 2.63 2.44 -8.65
N LEU A 129 3.12 3.34 -9.50
CA LEU A 129 2.53 3.60 -10.81
C LEU A 129 2.60 2.37 -11.74
N GLY A 130 3.73 1.67 -11.74
CA GLY A 130 3.96 0.47 -12.55
C GLY A 130 3.05 -0.68 -12.15
N PHE A 131 2.75 -0.83 -10.86
CA PHE A 131 1.91 -1.91 -10.36
C PHE A 131 0.49 -1.87 -10.93
N SER A 132 -0.05 -0.67 -11.20
CA SER A 132 -1.34 -0.45 -11.88
C SER A 132 -1.44 -1.11 -13.28
N TYR A 133 -0.31 -1.46 -13.90
CA TYR A 133 -0.26 -2.11 -15.22
C TYR A 133 -0.04 -3.62 -15.15
N ILE A 134 0.18 -4.19 -13.96
CA ILE A 134 0.49 -5.61 -13.79
C ILE A 134 -0.82 -6.36 -13.54
N HIS A 135 -1.23 -7.17 -14.52
CA HIS A 135 -2.45 -7.98 -14.48
C HIS A 135 -2.12 -9.47 -14.61
N PRO A 136 -1.53 -10.10 -13.58
CA PRO A 136 -1.21 -11.52 -13.67
C PRO A 136 -2.50 -12.32 -13.79
N PHE A 137 -2.53 -13.24 -14.76
CA PHE A 137 -3.71 -14.02 -15.12
C PHE A 137 -4.91 -13.16 -15.57
N GLY A 138 -4.67 -11.93 -16.01
CA GLY A 138 -5.73 -11.00 -16.43
C GLY A 138 -6.55 -10.41 -15.28
N PHE A 139 -6.17 -10.66 -14.02
CA PHE A 139 -6.88 -10.14 -12.85
C PHE A 139 -6.25 -8.85 -12.33
N ASP A 140 -7.10 -7.91 -11.93
CA ASP A 140 -6.72 -6.63 -11.33
C ASP A 140 -6.43 -6.81 -9.84
N TRP A 141 -5.26 -7.36 -9.53
CA TRP A 141 -4.89 -7.70 -8.16
C TRP A 141 -4.80 -6.48 -7.25
N PHE A 142 -3.95 -5.51 -7.54
CA PHE A 142 -3.88 -4.26 -6.75
C PHE A 142 -3.69 -3.06 -7.68
N LYS A 143 -4.51 -2.03 -7.49
CA LYS A 143 -4.46 -0.77 -8.23
C LYS A 143 -4.40 0.37 -7.22
N PRO A 144 -3.21 0.95 -6.94
CA PRO A 144 -3.07 1.96 -5.91
C PRO A 144 -3.93 3.21 -6.18
N GLU A 145 -4.19 3.53 -7.44
CA GLU A 145 -5.07 4.64 -7.85
C GLU A 145 -6.51 4.50 -7.34
N LEU A 146 -6.95 3.29 -6.96
CA LEU A 146 -8.30 3.08 -6.43
C LEU A 146 -8.54 3.76 -5.08
N MET A 147 -7.48 4.14 -4.36
CA MET A 147 -7.61 4.99 -3.17
C MET A 147 -8.36 6.30 -3.46
N PHE A 148 -8.42 6.72 -4.73
CA PHE A 148 -9.08 7.94 -5.18
C PHE A 148 -10.48 7.74 -5.75
N VAL A 149 -11.06 6.52 -5.74
CA VAL A 149 -12.38 6.24 -6.36
C VAL A 149 -13.48 7.22 -5.90
N GLU A 150 -13.55 7.46 -4.60
CA GLU A 150 -14.56 8.34 -4.00
C GLU A 150 -14.05 9.78 -3.76
N SER A 151 -12.90 10.12 -4.31
CA SER A 151 -12.20 11.36 -4.01
C SER A 151 -12.45 12.45 -5.08
N TYR A 152 -11.92 13.66 -4.86
CA TYR A 152 -11.92 14.70 -5.90
C TYR A 152 -10.94 14.41 -7.05
N ILE A 153 -9.99 13.51 -6.81
CA ILE A 153 -9.01 13.07 -7.80
C ILE A 153 -9.60 11.86 -8.51
N GLY A 154 -9.52 11.81 -9.84
CA GLY A 154 -9.98 10.64 -10.58
C GLY A 154 -8.98 9.47 -10.54
N ILE A 155 -9.45 8.30 -10.98
CA ILE A 155 -8.68 7.05 -11.00
C ILE A 155 -7.89 6.82 -12.29
N GLN A 156 -7.83 7.79 -13.19
CA GLN A 156 -7.10 7.62 -14.45
C GLN A 156 -5.60 7.59 -14.16
N LYS A 157 -4.86 6.73 -14.87
CA LYS A 157 -3.43 6.49 -14.59
C LYS A 157 -2.57 7.75 -14.67
N TRP A 158 -2.91 8.69 -15.55
CA TRP A 158 -2.23 9.97 -15.65
C TRP A 158 -2.54 10.90 -14.47
N GLN A 159 -3.75 10.85 -13.89
CA GLN A 159 -4.10 11.60 -12.68
C GLN A 159 -3.28 11.08 -11.50
N PHE A 160 -3.20 9.75 -11.35
CA PHE A 160 -2.38 9.12 -10.33
C PHE A 160 -0.88 9.45 -10.50
N ALA A 161 -0.37 9.45 -11.75
CA ALA A 161 1.00 9.85 -12.04
C ALA A 161 1.28 11.31 -11.65
N ILE A 162 0.35 12.23 -11.90
CA ILE A 162 0.47 13.65 -11.49
C ILE A 162 0.53 13.76 -9.96
N VAL A 163 -0.33 13.02 -9.24
CA VAL A 163 -0.30 13.01 -7.77
C VAL A 163 1.05 12.53 -7.26
N LEU A 164 1.55 11.39 -7.76
CA LEU A 164 2.85 10.86 -7.37
C LEU A 164 3.99 11.84 -7.68
N PHE A 165 3.96 12.49 -8.85
CA PHE A 165 4.94 13.49 -9.22
C PHE A 165 4.90 14.72 -8.31
N ALA A 166 3.70 15.22 -7.98
CA ALA A 166 3.52 16.33 -7.04
C ALA A 166 4.05 15.98 -5.64
N LEU A 167 3.78 14.77 -5.16
CA LEU A 167 4.29 14.29 -3.87
C LEU A 167 5.83 14.18 -3.88
N ILE A 168 6.41 13.66 -4.95
CA ILE A 168 7.86 13.61 -5.13
C ILE A 168 8.46 15.02 -5.03
N LEU A 169 7.94 15.99 -5.77
CA LEU A 169 8.43 17.37 -5.74
C LEU A 169 8.26 18.02 -4.37
N SER A 170 7.16 17.73 -3.66
CA SER A 170 6.92 18.26 -2.32
C SER A 170 7.86 17.67 -1.27
N ILE A 171 8.27 16.41 -1.43
CA ILE A 171 9.19 15.72 -0.52
C ILE A 171 10.64 16.07 -0.84
N TRP A 172 10.95 16.29 -2.12
CA TRP A 172 12.31 16.49 -2.59
C TRP A 172 12.87 17.81 -2.05
N LYS A 173 13.62 17.69 -0.96
CA LYS A 173 14.51 18.73 -0.46
C LYS A 173 15.86 18.54 -1.14
N LYS A 174 16.25 19.50 -1.97
CA LYS A 174 17.63 19.61 -2.45
C LYS A 174 18.56 19.93 -1.28
#